data_AF-A0AAD7J9A6-F1
#
_entry.id   AF-A0AAD7J9A6-F1
#
_cell.length_a   1.000
_cell.length_b   1.000
_cell.length_c   1.000
_cell.angle_alpha   90.00
_cell.angle_beta   90.00
_cell.angle_gamma   90.00
#
_symmetry.space_group_name_H-M   'P 1'
#
loop_
_entity.id
_entity.type
_entity.pdbx_description
1 polymer ?
#
loop_
_entity_poly.entity_id
_entity_poly.type
_entity_poly.pdbx_seq_one_letter_code
_entity_poly.pdbx_strand_id
1 'polypeptide(L)'
;WVAKRFFDIGAGEGQVEIQENHSEVVKEATRLARASYFLEKFIAGAKRQGIQVTDFKLGIEVVEDISGPSVASGFSLEQYEAAFDPSIIVWLFKPRRSSKVKRWSGTNEYPAWEQNKLGNTLNAFSHYVYLFSQESTVLADLQMATAVDENGEGIEVLFVVMTHTLNGASGVGDHGKTGIETFLDKHECVNRCNYLRLSRDGFSSDSEAPADDSDEESD
;
A
#
# COMPACT_ATOMS: atom_id res chain seq x y z
N TRP A 1 9.89 -13.04 -12.93
CA TRP A 1 9.02 -11.85 -12.97
C TRP A 1 7.59 -12.25 -13.23
N VAL A 2 6.64 -11.42 -12.80
CA VAL A 2 5.20 -11.55 -13.08
C VAL A 2 4.74 -10.21 -13.64
N ALA A 3 4.09 -10.21 -14.80
CA ALA A 3 3.48 -9.02 -15.39
C ALA A 3 1.99 -8.98 -15.02
N LYS A 4 1.49 -7.81 -14.60
CA LYS A 4 0.09 -7.60 -14.26
C LYS A 4 -0.57 -6.66 -15.27
N ARG A 5 -1.77 -7.06 -15.70
CA ARG A 5 -2.78 -6.23 -16.37
C ARG A 5 -4.12 -6.43 -15.66
N PHE A 6 -5.06 -5.52 -15.88
CA PHE A 6 -6.43 -5.69 -15.43
C PHE A 6 -7.22 -6.46 -16.49
N PHE A 7 -7.98 -7.46 -16.04
CA PHE A 7 -8.87 -8.27 -16.89
C PHE A 7 -10.36 -8.03 -16.55
N ASP A 8 -10.65 -7.43 -15.41
CA ASP A 8 -11.95 -6.93 -15.00
C ASP A 8 -11.74 -5.73 -14.07
N ILE A 9 -12.51 -4.66 -14.30
CA ILE A 9 -12.52 -3.44 -13.49
C ILE A 9 -13.93 -3.11 -12.95
N GLY A 10 -14.88 -4.04 -13.08
CA GLY A 10 -16.29 -3.89 -12.71
C GLY A 10 -17.26 -3.92 -13.90
N ALA A 11 -16.75 -4.01 -15.13
CA ALA A 11 -17.56 -4.11 -16.36
C ALA A 11 -17.76 -5.57 -16.85
N GLY A 12 -17.11 -6.54 -16.19
CA GLY A 12 -17.15 -7.96 -16.52
C GLY A 12 -15.82 -8.47 -17.10
N GLU A 13 -15.63 -9.78 -17.04
CA GLU A 13 -14.38 -10.42 -17.47
C GLU A 13 -14.06 -10.14 -18.95
N GLY A 14 -12.83 -9.69 -19.20
CA GLY A 14 -12.32 -9.36 -20.52
C GLY A 14 -12.82 -8.01 -21.08
N GLN A 15 -13.68 -7.29 -20.35
CA GLN A 15 -14.24 -5.99 -20.74
C GLN A 15 -13.40 -4.85 -20.15
N VAL A 16 -12.11 -4.82 -20.46
CA VAL A 16 -11.19 -3.75 -20.03
C VAL A 16 -10.51 -3.21 -21.28
N GLU A 17 -10.72 -1.94 -21.60
CA GLU A 17 -10.05 -1.29 -22.72
C GLU A 17 -8.58 -0.97 -22.40
N ILE A 18 -7.76 -0.72 -23.43
CA ILE A 18 -6.33 -0.43 -23.27
C ILE A 18 -6.10 0.80 -22.38
N GLN A 19 -6.91 1.85 -22.56
CA GLN A 19 -6.82 3.08 -21.78
C GLN A 19 -7.25 2.89 -20.32
N GLU A 20 -8.24 2.03 -20.09
CA GLU A 20 -8.67 1.67 -18.74
C GLU A 20 -7.58 0.87 -18.03
N ASN A 21 -6.99 -0.13 -18.70
CA ASN A 21 -5.84 -0.87 -18.16
C ASN A 21 -4.68 0.07 -17.85
N HIS A 22 -4.33 1.00 -18.75
CA HIS A 22 -3.31 2.01 -18.50
C HIS A 22 -3.62 2.82 -17.24
N SER A 23 -4.83 3.38 -17.15
CA SER A 23 -5.29 4.17 -16.00
C SER A 23 -5.18 3.39 -14.69
N GLU A 24 -5.65 2.14 -14.66
CA GLU A 24 -5.63 1.31 -13.45
C GLU A 24 -4.23 0.85 -13.06
N VAL A 25 -3.34 0.58 -14.02
CA VAL A 25 -1.93 0.29 -13.73
C VAL A 25 -1.23 1.51 -13.13
N VAL A 26 -1.44 2.71 -13.69
CA VAL A 26 -0.88 3.96 -13.14
C VAL A 26 -1.41 4.22 -11.74
N LYS A 27 -2.71 4.00 -11.51
CA LYS A 27 -3.32 4.12 -10.17
C LYS A 27 -2.70 3.14 -9.18
N GLU A 28 -2.49 1.88 -9.55
CA GLU A 28 -1.82 0.90 -8.66
C GLU A 28 -0.37 1.29 -8.34
N ALA A 29 0.41 1.74 -9.34
CA ALA A 29 1.76 2.25 -9.10
C ALA A 29 1.74 3.46 -8.15
N THR A 30 0.78 4.37 -8.35
CA THR A 30 0.57 5.55 -7.48
C THR A 30 0.22 5.14 -6.04
N ARG A 31 -0.65 4.14 -5.84
CA ARG A 31 -0.99 3.63 -4.50
C ARG A 31 0.25 3.11 -3.79
N LEU A 32 1.09 2.34 -4.48
CA LEU A 32 2.31 1.81 -3.90
C LEU A 32 3.32 2.93 -3.56
N ALA A 33 3.49 3.92 -4.45
CA ALA A 33 4.37 5.05 -4.20
C ALA A 33 3.92 5.87 -2.97
N ARG A 34 2.60 6.13 -2.85
CA ARG A 34 2.01 6.79 -1.68
C ARG A 34 2.20 5.97 -0.40
N ALA A 35 1.94 4.66 -0.46
CA ALA A 35 2.19 3.78 0.68
C ALA A 35 3.66 3.82 1.13
N SER A 36 4.61 3.95 0.18
CA SER A 36 6.04 4.10 0.49
C SER A 36 6.33 5.41 1.22
N TYR A 37 5.77 6.51 0.72
CA TYR A 37 5.90 7.81 1.38
C TYR A 37 5.34 7.77 2.81
N PHE A 38 4.14 7.19 2.99
CA PHE A 38 3.56 7.06 4.32
C PHE A 38 4.37 6.16 5.25
N LEU A 39 4.94 5.07 4.73
CA LEU A 39 5.76 4.16 5.52
C LEU A 39 7.01 4.86 6.08
N GLU A 40 7.67 5.68 5.24
CA GLU A 40 8.81 6.50 5.67
C GLU A 40 8.41 7.42 6.84
N LYS A 41 7.28 8.12 6.72
CA LYS A 41 6.79 9.03 7.77
C LYS A 41 6.36 8.29 9.03
N PHE A 42 5.73 7.14 8.89
CA PHE A 42 5.34 6.26 9.98
C PHE A 42 6.57 5.79 10.78
N ILE A 43 7.59 5.27 10.09
CA ILE A 43 8.83 4.79 10.74
C ILE A 43 9.55 5.96 11.43
N ALA A 44 9.64 7.12 10.78
CA ALA A 44 10.26 8.30 11.37
C ALA A 44 9.51 8.77 12.63
N GLY A 45 8.17 8.80 12.59
CA GLY A 45 7.33 9.15 13.73
C GLY A 45 7.47 8.16 14.89
N ALA A 46 7.43 6.85 14.60
CA ALA A 46 7.61 5.82 15.60
C ALA A 46 8.98 5.89 16.28
N LYS A 47 10.06 6.09 15.50
CA LYS A 47 11.42 6.27 16.04
C LYS A 47 11.52 7.47 16.96
N ARG A 48 10.91 8.61 16.62
CA ARG A 48 10.88 9.80 17.50
C ARG A 48 10.20 9.53 18.84
N GLN A 49 9.24 8.60 18.88
CA GLN A 49 8.56 8.18 20.10
C GLN A 49 9.24 7.00 20.81
N GLY A 50 10.44 6.58 20.38
CA GLY A 50 11.15 5.43 20.94
C GLY A 50 10.49 4.08 20.63
N ILE A 51 9.65 4.01 19.60
CA ILE A 51 8.87 2.82 19.26
C ILE A 51 9.53 2.06 18.12
N GLN A 52 9.83 0.79 18.36
CA GLN A 52 10.30 -0.12 17.32
C GLN A 52 9.13 -0.57 16.43
N VAL A 53 9.30 -0.39 15.12
CA VAL A 53 8.44 -0.89 14.05
C VAL A 53 9.00 -2.22 13.57
N THR A 54 8.16 -3.23 13.35
CA THR A 54 8.61 -4.48 12.72
C THR A 54 9.10 -4.20 11.30
N ASP A 55 10.25 -4.75 10.92
CA ASP A 55 10.82 -4.53 9.59
C ASP A 55 10.00 -5.21 8.49
N PHE A 56 9.69 -4.45 7.44
CA PHE A 56 9.15 -4.96 6.18
C PHE A 56 9.50 -4.00 5.04
N LYS A 57 9.46 -4.48 3.80
CA LYS A 57 9.72 -3.65 2.60
C LYS A 57 8.45 -3.47 1.77
N LEU A 58 8.36 -2.34 1.07
CA LEU A 58 7.40 -2.12 -0.01
C LEU A 58 8.10 -2.40 -1.36
N GLY A 59 7.39 -3.06 -2.28
CA GLY A 59 7.91 -3.36 -3.61
C GLY A 59 7.16 -2.65 -4.73
N ILE A 60 7.90 -1.93 -5.58
CA ILE A 60 7.40 -1.27 -6.79
C ILE A 60 8.37 -1.58 -7.93
N GLU A 61 7.86 -1.85 -9.12
CA GLU A 61 8.65 -2.01 -10.35
C GLU A 61 7.80 -1.57 -11.54
N VAL A 62 8.40 -0.84 -12.48
CA VAL A 62 7.76 -0.27 -13.67
C VAL A 62 8.67 -0.55 -14.86
N VAL A 63 8.11 -1.03 -15.98
CA VAL A 63 8.83 -1.27 -17.25
C VAL A 63 8.00 -0.74 -18.41
N GLU A 64 8.63 0.01 -19.30
CA GLU A 64 8.03 0.58 -20.52
C GLU A 64 8.71 -0.08 -21.74
N ASP A 65 7.95 -0.76 -22.61
CA ASP A 65 8.48 -1.29 -23.89
C ASP A 65 7.40 -1.24 -25.01
N ILE A 66 7.84 -1.06 -26.26
CA ILE A 66 7.10 -0.41 -27.36
C ILE A 66 6.99 -1.27 -28.65
N SER A 67 6.66 -2.57 -28.55
CA SER A 67 6.64 -3.48 -29.73
C SER A 67 5.26 -3.99 -30.17
N GLY A 68 4.17 -3.33 -29.74
CA GLY A 68 2.79 -3.77 -30.03
C GLY A 68 2.23 -4.78 -29.01
N PRO A 69 0.95 -5.17 -29.10
CA PRO A 69 0.33 -6.09 -28.16
C PRO A 69 0.92 -7.49 -28.28
N SER A 70 1.47 -8.00 -27.18
CA SER A 70 1.82 -9.42 -27.09
C SER A 70 0.56 -10.28 -26.92
N VAL A 71 0.64 -11.57 -27.24
CA VAL A 71 -0.43 -12.55 -26.94
C VAL A 71 -0.82 -12.52 -25.45
N ALA A 72 0.13 -12.27 -24.56
CA ALA A 72 -0.12 -12.18 -23.12
C ALA A 72 -1.04 -11.00 -22.75
N SER A 73 -1.05 -9.92 -23.55
CA SER A 73 -1.89 -8.74 -23.31
C SER A 73 -3.38 -9.02 -23.42
N GLY A 74 -3.77 -10.07 -24.15
CA GLY A 74 -5.18 -10.42 -24.37
C GLY A 74 -5.96 -9.40 -25.20
N PHE A 75 -5.29 -8.38 -25.75
CA PHE A 75 -5.88 -7.43 -26.68
C PHE A 75 -5.72 -7.93 -28.12
N SER A 76 -6.78 -7.81 -28.93
CA SER A 76 -6.68 -8.00 -30.37
C SER A 76 -5.93 -6.83 -31.02
N LEU A 77 -5.39 -7.06 -32.22
CA LEU A 77 -4.78 -5.99 -33.01
C LEU A 77 -5.79 -4.87 -33.34
N GLU A 78 -7.06 -5.23 -33.58
CA GLU A 78 -8.15 -4.27 -33.83
C GLU A 78 -8.41 -3.38 -32.61
N GLN A 79 -8.47 -3.96 -31.39
CA GLN A 79 -8.61 -3.19 -30.14
C GLN A 79 -7.42 -2.27 -29.91
N TYR A 80 -6.23 -2.71 -30.30
CA TYR A 80 -5.00 -1.93 -30.22
C TYR A 80 -4.99 -0.75 -31.20
N GLU A 81 -5.30 -0.97 -32.47
CA GLU A 81 -5.36 0.08 -33.50
C GLU A 81 -6.48 1.10 -33.27
N ALA A 82 -7.58 0.69 -32.63
CA ALA A 82 -8.70 1.57 -32.28
C ALA A 82 -8.43 2.48 -31.06
N ALA A 83 -7.36 2.22 -30.29
CA ALA A 83 -7.04 3.01 -29.10
C ALA A 83 -6.54 4.41 -29.48
N PHE A 84 -6.94 5.42 -28.69
CA PHE A 84 -6.58 6.84 -28.92
C PHE A 84 -5.06 7.11 -28.87
N ASP A 85 -4.32 6.24 -28.19
CA ASP A 85 -2.86 6.21 -28.18
C ASP A 85 -2.40 4.75 -28.17
N PRO A 86 -2.24 4.11 -29.36
CA PRO A 86 -1.83 2.71 -29.45
C PRO A 86 -0.37 2.55 -29.03
N SER A 87 0.40 3.61 -28.77
CA SER A 87 1.84 3.47 -28.66
C SER A 87 2.30 2.65 -27.45
N ILE A 88 1.49 2.46 -26.39
CA ILE A 88 1.94 1.80 -25.16
C ILE A 88 0.85 0.96 -24.50
N ILE A 89 1.07 -0.35 -24.39
CA ILE A 89 0.36 -1.21 -23.42
C ILE A 89 1.19 -1.26 -22.15
N VAL A 90 0.68 -0.66 -21.09
CA VAL A 90 1.40 -0.58 -19.82
C VAL A 90 1.17 -1.85 -19.00
N TRP A 91 2.28 -2.39 -18.52
CA TRP A 91 2.33 -3.55 -17.64
C TRP A 91 2.96 -3.15 -16.32
N LEU A 92 2.43 -3.70 -15.23
CA LEU A 92 3.11 -3.63 -13.94
C LEU A 92 3.90 -4.92 -13.73
N PHE A 93 5.22 -4.86 -13.91
CA PHE A 93 6.10 -5.99 -13.59
C PHE A 93 6.37 -6.02 -12.09
N LYS A 94 6.46 -7.23 -11.53
CA LYS A 94 6.82 -7.45 -10.13
C LYS A 94 7.75 -8.67 -10.02
N PRO A 95 8.65 -8.72 -9.03
CA PRO A 95 9.39 -9.95 -8.72
C PRO A 95 8.42 -11.11 -8.48
N ARG A 96 8.76 -12.28 -9.00
CA ARG A 96 8.01 -13.51 -8.67
C ARG A 96 8.32 -13.84 -7.21
N ARG A 97 7.35 -13.65 -6.33
CA ARG A 97 7.46 -13.97 -4.90
C ARG A 97 6.98 -15.40 -4.65
N SER A 98 7.22 -15.88 -3.42
CA SER A 98 6.64 -17.14 -2.93
C SER A 98 5.13 -17.17 -3.18
N SER A 99 4.58 -18.34 -3.50
CA SER A 99 3.13 -18.53 -3.59
C SER A 99 2.43 -18.48 -2.23
N LYS A 100 3.19 -18.50 -1.13
CA LYS A 100 2.65 -18.34 0.23
C LYS A 100 2.46 -16.86 0.54
N VAL A 101 1.26 -16.37 0.23
CA VAL A 101 0.81 -15.02 0.57
C VAL A 101 0.07 -15.06 1.89
N LYS A 102 0.38 -14.11 2.78
CA LYS A 102 -0.40 -13.87 4.00
C LYS A 102 -1.15 -12.55 3.88
N ARG A 103 -2.46 -12.62 4.06
CA ARG A 103 -3.35 -11.45 4.12
C ARG A 103 -3.48 -10.99 5.57
N TRP A 104 -3.36 -9.68 5.79
CA TRP A 104 -3.43 -9.02 7.11
C TRP A 104 -4.65 -8.13 7.25
N SER A 105 -5.15 -7.57 6.15
CA SER A 105 -6.49 -7.00 6.05
C SER A 105 -7.09 -7.38 4.70
N GLY A 106 -8.42 -7.36 4.59
CA GLY A 106 -9.11 -7.48 3.31
C GLY A 106 -9.50 -6.11 2.77
N THR A 107 -10.27 -6.07 1.68
CA THR A 107 -10.78 -4.81 1.14
C THR A 107 -11.65 -4.07 2.16
N ASN A 108 -12.57 -4.77 2.83
CA ASN A 108 -13.48 -4.19 3.83
C ASN A 108 -13.40 -4.94 5.18
N GLU A 109 -12.24 -5.53 5.46
CA GLU A 109 -11.99 -6.36 6.64
C GLU A 109 -10.73 -5.87 7.37
N TYR A 110 -10.89 -5.46 8.63
CA TYR A 110 -9.84 -4.83 9.44
C TYR A 110 -9.66 -5.58 10.77
N PRO A 111 -9.17 -6.83 10.75
CA PRO A 111 -9.00 -7.61 11.97
C PRO A 111 -7.97 -6.98 12.92
N ALA A 112 -8.20 -7.10 14.23
CA ALA A 112 -7.30 -6.63 15.27
C ALA A 112 -6.22 -7.68 15.60
N TRP A 113 -4.97 -7.44 15.22
CA TRP A 113 -3.85 -8.37 15.43
C TRP A 113 -3.08 -8.11 16.73
N GLU A 114 -3.75 -8.19 17.89
CA GLU A 114 -3.13 -7.80 19.17
C GLU A 114 -1.90 -8.62 19.57
N GLN A 115 -1.94 -9.93 19.35
CA GLN A 115 -0.89 -10.85 19.77
C GLN A 115 0.17 -11.10 18.69
N ASN A 116 0.05 -10.47 17.51
CA ASN A 116 0.99 -10.64 16.41
C ASN A 116 1.75 -9.34 16.14
N LYS A 117 3.05 -9.30 16.44
CA LYS A 117 3.86 -8.07 16.31
C LYS A 117 3.78 -7.40 14.93
N LEU A 118 3.83 -8.19 13.85
CA LEU A 118 3.76 -7.68 12.48
C LEU A 118 2.35 -7.19 12.14
N GLY A 119 1.32 -7.98 12.42
CA GLY A 119 -0.08 -7.57 12.23
C GLY A 119 -0.43 -6.32 13.04
N ASN A 120 0.02 -6.24 14.29
CA ASN A 120 -0.16 -5.10 15.18
C ASN A 120 0.46 -3.82 14.58
N THR A 121 1.66 -3.95 14.01
CA THR A 121 2.34 -2.88 13.30
C THR A 121 1.57 -2.45 12.05
N LEU A 122 1.02 -3.39 11.28
CA LEU A 122 0.23 -3.11 10.08
C LEU A 122 -1.13 -2.46 10.39
N ASN A 123 -1.84 -2.89 11.44
CA ASN A 123 -3.05 -2.20 11.92
C ASN A 123 -2.74 -0.74 12.27
N ALA A 124 -1.68 -0.51 13.05
CA ALA A 124 -1.27 0.84 13.43
C ALA A 124 -0.82 1.66 12.22
N PHE A 125 -0.19 1.05 11.23
CA PHE A 125 0.18 1.73 10.00
C PHE A 125 -1.04 2.19 9.19
N SER A 126 -2.06 1.35 9.01
CA SER A 126 -3.33 1.78 8.37
C SER A 126 -3.98 2.94 9.13
N HIS A 127 -4.03 2.88 10.46
CA HIS A 127 -4.59 3.96 11.28
C HIS A 127 -3.76 5.24 11.20
N TYR A 128 -2.42 5.12 11.21
CA TYR A 128 -1.53 6.26 11.01
C TYR A 128 -1.77 6.93 9.66
N VAL A 129 -1.91 6.17 8.57
CA VAL A 129 -2.19 6.73 7.25
C VAL A 129 -3.50 7.50 7.23
N TYR A 130 -4.53 6.96 7.88
CA TYR A 130 -5.80 7.67 8.02
C TYR A 130 -5.63 9.03 8.69
N LEU A 131 -4.97 9.11 9.84
CA LEU A 131 -4.76 10.39 10.53
C LEU A 131 -3.79 11.31 9.78
N PHE A 132 -2.65 10.79 9.32
CA PHE A 132 -1.62 11.57 8.62
C PHE A 132 -2.12 12.15 7.30
N SER A 133 -3.01 11.44 6.60
CA SER A 133 -3.65 11.92 5.38
C SER A 133 -4.82 12.87 5.64
N GLN A 134 -4.99 13.37 6.88
CA GLN A 134 -6.13 14.20 7.29
C GLN A 134 -7.46 13.52 7.00
N GLU A 135 -7.55 12.25 7.38
CA GLU A 135 -8.76 11.42 7.25
C GLU A 135 -9.20 11.16 5.80
N SER A 136 -8.30 11.40 4.83
CA SER A 136 -8.66 11.32 3.41
C SER A 136 -8.37 9.96 2.76
N THR A 137 -7.48 9.16 3.36
CA THR A 137 -7.00 7.90 2.80
C THR A 137 -6.82 6.85 3.88
N VAL A 138 -7.25 5.62 3.65
CA VAL A 138 -6.88 4.46 4.49
C VAL A 138 -6.32 3.33 3.64
N LEU A 139 -5.35 2.59 4.18
CA LEU A 139 -4.81 1.39 3.54
C LEU A 139 -5.70 0.17 3.82
N ALA A 140 -6.00 -0.58 2.77
CA ALA A 140 -6.80 -1.79 2.76
C ALA A 140 -6.07 -2.93 2.05
N ASP A 141 -6.60 -4.15 2.17
CA ASP A 141 -6.09 -5.38 1.56
C ASP A 141 -4.56 -5.54 1.70
N LEU A 142 -4.05 -5.37 2.93
CA LEU A 142 -2.62 -5.48 3.21
C LEU A 142 -2.18 -6.94 3.10
N GLN A 143 -1.37 -7.23 2.08
CA GLN A 143 -0.87 -8.58 1.80
C GLN A 143 0.66 -8.62 1.78
N MET A 144 1.21 -9.66 2.38
CA MET A 144 2.66 -9.88 2.46
C MET A 144 3.07 -11.24 1.92
N ALA A 145 4.29 -11.29 1.39
CA ALA A 145 4.95 -12.52 1.03
C ALA A 145 6.41 -12.43 1.46
N THR A 146 6.94 -13.56 1.92
CA THR A 146 8.36 -13.70 2.21
C THR A 146 9.15 -13.73 0.90
N ALA A 147 10.16 -12.86 0.81
CA ALA A 147 11.20 -12.89 -0.21
C ALA A 147 12.56 -13.19 0.45
N VAL A 148 13.59 -13.34 -0.36
CA VAL A 148 14.97 -13.52 0.10
C VAL A 148 15.75 -12.26 -0.29
N ASP A 149 16.54 -11.72 0.63
CA ASP A 149 17.39 -10.56 0.36
C ASP A 149 18.75 -10.95 -0.26
N GLU A 150 19.64 -9.97 -0.42
CA GLU A 150 20.98 -10.17 -1.01
C GLU A 150 21.90 -11.07 -0.17
N ASN A 151 21.63 -11.21 1.13
CA ASN A 151 22.40 -12.05 2.05
C ASN A 151 21.81 -13.45 2.19
N GLY A 152 20.68 -13.73 1.53
CA GLY A 152 19.98 -15.01 1.67
C GLY A 152 18.99 -15.05 2.84
N GLU A 153 18.72 -13.92 3.51
CA GLU A 153 17.80 -13.84 4.64
C GLU A 153 16.36 -13.61 4.18
N GLY A 154 15.40 -14.19 4.94
CA GLY A 154 13.98 -14.02 4.68
C GLY A 154 13.51 -12.62 5.06
N ILE A 155 12.93 -11.89 4.10
CA ILE A 155 12.35 -10.57 4.32
C ILE A 155 10.85 -10.56 4.03
N GLU A 156 10.06 -9.92 4.88
CA GLU A 156 8.64 -9.73 4.65
C GLU A 156 8.41 -8.51 3.76
N VAL A 157 7.69 -8.72 2.64
CA VAL A 157 7.44 -7.69 1.64
C VAL A 157 5.95 -7.46 1.52
N LEU A 158 5.51 -6.24 1.81
CA LEU A 158 4.15 -5.77 1.54
C LEU A 158 4.00 -5.48 0.04
N PHE A 159 2.97 -6.04 -0.57
CA PHE A 159 2.71 -5.87 -2.00
C PHE A 159 1.21 -5.79 -2.25
N VAL A 160 0.81 -5.11 -3.35
CA VAL A 160 -0.61 -4.94 -3.74
C VAL A 160 -1.40 -4.25 -2.62
N VAL A 161 -0.91 -3.07 -2.21
CA VAL A 161 -1.63 -2.23 -1.25
C VAL A 161 -2.83 -1.59 -1.94
N MET A 162 -4.00 -1.78 -1.35
CA MET A 162 -5.24 -1.14 -1.77
C MET A 162 -5.49 0.07 -0.87
N THR A 163 -6.28 1.02 -1.35
CA THR A 163 -6.65 2.20 -0.57
C THR A 163 -8.13 2.51 -0.73
N HIS A 164 -8.72 3.06 0.32
CA HIS A 164 -9.94 3.84 0.19
C HIS A 164 -9.60 5.31 0.27
N THR A 165 -10.15 6.11 -0.65
CA THR A 165 -9.93 7.56 -0.68
C THR A 165 -11.25 8.30 -0.68
N LEU A 166 -11.31 9.52 -0.14
CA LEU A 166 -12.58 10.27 -0.07
C LEU A 166 -13.26 10.43 -1.43
N ASN A 167 -12.48 10.56 -2.51
CA ASN A 167 -12.99 10.71 -3.87
C ASN A 167 -13.15 9.37 -4.63
N GLY A 168 -12.82 8.24 -4.02
CA GLY A 168 -12.90 6.92 -4.66
C GLY A 168 -11.99 6.75 -5.88
N ALA A 169 -10.98 7.61 -6.05
CA ALA A 169 -10.22 7.71 -7.29
C ALA A 169 -8.91 6.89 -7.29
N SER A 170 -8.66 6.09 -6.23
CA SER A 170 -7.40 5.37 -6.14
C SER A 170 -7.33 4.11 -7.00
N GLY A 171 -8.43 3.70 -7.65
CA GLY A 171 -8.50 2.61 -8.64
C GLY A 171 -9.46 1.50 -8.23
N VAL A 172 -9.43 0.37 -8.95
CA VAL A 172 -10.25 -0.81 -8.66
C VAL A 172 -10.17 -1.18 -7.19
N GLY A 173 -11.32 -1.46 -6.57
CA GLY A 173 -11.47 -1.82 -5.15
C GLY A 173 -11.39 -0.66 -4.16
N ASP A 174 -11.31 0.59 -4.64
CA ASP A 174 -11.55 1.77 -3.81
C ASP A 174 -13.06 1.95 -3.56
N HIS A 175 -13.50 1.67 -2.34
CA HIS A 175 -14.89 1.86 -1.91
C HIS A 175 -15.20 3.30 -1.45
N GLY A 176 -14.29 4.23 -1.71
CA GLY A 176 -14.49 5.64 -1.44
C GLY A 176 -14.71 5.93 0.05
N LYS A 177 -15.62 6.87 0.31
CA LYS A 177 -16.06 7.22 1.66
C LYS A 177 -16.65 6.02 2.42
N THR A 178 -17.40 5.14 1.75
CA THR A 178 -17.99 3.95 2.38
C THR A 178 -16.92 2.98 2.87
N GLY A 179 -15.82 2.84 2.14
CA GLY A 179 -14.66 2.07 2.58
C GLY A 179 -13.99 2.68 3.82
N ILE A 180 -13.86 4.01 3.86
CA ILE A 180 -13.33 4.74 5.04
C ILE A 180 -14.26 4.58 6.25
N GLU A 181 -15.57 4.73 6.06
CA GLU A 181 -16.57 4.52 7.12
C GLU A 181 -16.52 3.08 7.65
N THR A 182 -16.36 2.11 6.76
CA THR A 182 -16.18 0.70 7.15
C THR A 182 -14.90 0.48 7.95
N PHE A 183 -13.80 1.16 7.60
CA PHE A 183 -12.59 1.15 8.40
C PHE A 183 -12.85 1.71 9.80
N LEU A 184 -13.50 2.87 9.90
CA LEU A 184 -13.80 3.50 11.20
C LEU A 184 -14.71 2.64 12.09
N ASP A 185 -15.66 1.93 11.49
CA ASP A 185 -16.58 1.03 12.19
C ASP A 185 -15.86 -0.23 12.70
N LYS A 186 -14.97 -0.81 11.89
CA LYS A 186 -14.37 -2.12 12.17
C LYS A 186 -12.97 -2.07 12.79
N HIS A 187 -12.27 -0.95 12.69
CA HIS A 187 -10.91 -0.84 13.20
C HIS A 187 -10.93 -0.71 14.73
N GLU A 188 -10.31 -1.67 15.39
CA GLU A 188 -10.02 -1.60 16.81
C GLU A 188 -8.57 -1.17 17.01
N CYS A 189 -8.35 -0.14 17.83
CA CYS A 189 -7.01 0.32 18.17
C CYS A 189 -6.24 -0.77 18.91
N VAL A 190 -5.23 -1.31 18.24
CA VAL A 190 -4.32 -2.26 18.85
C VAL A 190 -3.26 -1.58 19.74
N ASN A 191 -2.54 -2.36 20.54
CA ASN A 191 -1.45 -1.88 21.39
C ASN A 191 -0.52 -0.86 20.71
N ARG A 192 -0.08 -1.12 19.46
CA ARG A 192 0.78 -0.19 18.72
C ARG A 192 0.09 1.13 18.38
N CYS A 193 -1.21 1.15 18.10
CA CYS A 193 -1.96 2.39 17.90
C CYS A 193 -1.90 3.26 19.17
N ASN A 194 -2.09 2.62 20.32
CA ASN A 194 -2.09 3.31 21.62
C ASN A 194 -0.70 3.82 21.99
N TYR A 195 0.35 3.01 21.76
CA TYR A 195 1.73 3.44 21.99
C TYR A 195 2.10 4.63 21.10
N LEU A 196 1.68 4.61 19.83
CA LEU A 196 1.90 5.71 18.90
C LEU A 196 0.99 6.93 19.14
N ARG A 197 0.11 6.85 20.14
CA ARG A 197 -0.89 7.88 20.48
C ARG A 197 -1.72 8.31 19.27
N LEU A 198 -2.11 7.34 18.44
CA LEU A 198 -2.94 7.59 17.27
C LEU A 198 -4.36 7.91 17.74
N SER A 199 -4.65 9.21 17.87
CA SER A 199 -5.98 9.73 18.13
C SER A 199 -6.24 10.96 17.26
N ARG A 200 -7.52 11.23 16.99
CA ARG A 200 -7.95 12.44 16.26
C ARG A 200 -7.47 13.73 16.91
N ASP A 201 -7.43 13.76 18.24
CA ASP A 201 -7.06 14.95 19.01
C ASP A 201 -5.55 15.06 19.29
N GLY A 202 -4.77 14.04 18.94
CA GLY A 202 -3.36 13.89 19.35
C GLY A 202 -2.35 13.76 18.22
N PHE A 203 -2.76 13.85 16.96
CA PHE A 203 -1.85 13.73 15.82
C PHE A 203 -1.02 15.00 15.62
N SER A 204 0.04 15.17 16.41
CA SER A 204 1.09 16.15 16.13
C SER A 204 2.15 15.50 15.24
N SER A 205 2.27 15.95 13.99
CA SER A 205 3.41 15.61 13.14
C SER A 205 4.73 16.19 13.68
N ASP A 206 4.63 17.14 14.63
CA ASP A 206 5.67 18.10 15.00
C ASP A 206 5.96 18.09 16.51
N SER A 207 5.90 16.94 17.20
CA SER A 207 6.48 16.87 18.54
C SER A 207 8.00 16.79 18.42
N GLU A 208 8.68 17.92 18.59
CA GLU A 208 10.13 18.01 18.80
C GLU A 208 10.56 16.99 19.85
N ALA A 209 11.68 16.30 19.58
CA ALA A 209 12.27 15.39 20.54
C ALA A 209 12.61 16.16 21.83
N PRO A 210 12.42 15.58 23.03
CA PRO A 210 12.91 16.20 24.24
C PRO A 210 14.42 16.39 24.13
N ALA A 211 14.89 17.57 24.52
CA ALA A 211 16.31 17.90 24.57
C ALA A 211 17.04 16.85 25.41
N ASP A 212 18.12 16.32 24.84
CA ASP A 212 19.08 15.45 25.51
C ASP A 212 19.87 16.31 26.51
N ASP A 213 19.41 16.36 27.76
CA ASP A 213 20.22 16.84 28.89
C ASP A 213 21.32 15.80 29.12
N SER A 214 22.42 15.95 28.37
CA SER A 214 23.68 15.34 28.77
C SER A 214 24.25 16.21 29.88
N ASP A 215 24.07 15.74 31.11
CA ASP A 215 24.73 16.26 32.30
C ASP A 215 26.25 16.26 32.08
N GLU A 216 26.83 17.46 32.17
CA GLU A 216 28.26 17.68 32.37
C GLU A 216 28.68 17.06 33.71
N GLU A 217 29.37 15.91 33.70
CA GLU A 217 30.26 15.55 34.80
C GLU A 217 31.65 16.13 34.53
N SER A 218 31.94 17.15 35.33
CA SER A 218 33.24 17.78 35.54
C SER A 218 34.26 16.83 36.18
N ASP A 219 35.47 16.80 35.63
CA ASP A 219 36.72 16.50 36.35
C ASP A 219 37.60 17.76 36.41
#